data_AF-A0A348PQ08-F1
#
_entry.id   AF-A0A348PQ08-F1
#
_cell.length_a   1.000
_cell.length_b   1.000
_cell.length_c   1.000
_cell.angle_alpha   90.00
_cell.angle_beta   90.00
_cell.angle_gamma   90.00
#
_symmetry.space_group_name_H-M   'P 1'
#
loop_
_entity.id
_entity.type
_entity.pdbx_description
1 polymer ?
#
loop_
_entity_poly.entity_id
_entity_poly.type
_entity_poly.pdbx_seq_one_letter_code
_entity_poly.pdbx_strand_id
1 'polypeptide(L)'
;IDFSKRKDTQTDLGELLSKGQRHYLYHLVESAFDFSAIVSQLAQRNSDKLSKTEFEDESMRSALQNIESRFTKEKENTERFRRQLFGLIQQAEPPQLIERIEKGSAYYTKLFESSLTELFTHIAEVKQFTKTKTYLNFLLEIDQLLMKHFMEINTVSYITKCVLDGTEIDKTSDAHATVKTFRQKLLADSEAFAEDKASSSKLKTGKKRKGTGKKVKGETYKVSLELFKEEWTIEQIAEKRGMSESTIEGHAAKLIGDGDLEVSHFMPEDITKEISKAIATSDGKGIGSVVASLNGKFTFGQVRMVLAVMQRTTKNK
;
A
#
# COMPACT_ATOMS: atom_id res chain seq x y z
N ILE A 1 57.43 -27.94 -22.23
CA ILE A 1 58.03 -27.52 -20.92
C ILE A 1 57.29 -26.33 -20.29
N ASP A 2 56.49 -25.56 -21.05
CA ASP A 2 55.73 -24.41 -20.51
C ASP A 2 54.38 -24.70 -19.82
N PHE A 3 53.86 -25.93 -19.87
CA PHE A 3 52.60 -26.25 -19.17
C PHE A 3 52.80 -26.44 -17.65
N SER A 4 53.99 -26.90 -17.22
CA SER A 4 54.33 -27.06 -15.80
C SER A 4 54.62 -25.76 -15.06
N LYS A 5 54.88 -24.65 -15.76
CA LYS A 5 55.18 -23.35 -15.13
C LYS A 5 53.95 -22.46 -14.86
N ARG A 6 52.76 -22.87 -15.29
CA ARG A 6 51.49 -22.14 -15.03
C ARG A 6 50.70 -22.67 -13.83
N LYS A 7 51.23 -23.68 -13.13
CA LYS A 7 50.60 -24.23 -11.91
C LYS A 7 50.83 -23.34 -10.68
N ASP A 8 51.90 -22.54 -10.68
CA ASP A 8 52.29 -21.69 -9.55
C ASP A 8 51.63 -20.30 -9.52
N THR A 9 50.82 -19.95 -10.52
CA THR A 9 50.07 -18.68 -10.59
C THR A 9 48.56 -18.85 -10.41
N GLN A 10 48.10 -20.08 -10.16
CA GLN A 10 46.69 -20.34 -9.91
C GLN A 10 46.43 -20.04 -8.44
N THR A 11 45.72 -18.95 -8.16
CA THR A 11 45.28 -18.58 -6.80
C THR A 11 44.72 -19.82 -6.11
N ASP A 12 45.18 -20.10 -4.89
CA ASP A 12 44.76 -21.28 -4.16
C ASP A 12 43.23 -21.30 -4.05
N LEU A 13 42.62 -22.41 -4.49
CA LEU A 13 41.18 -22.60 -4.48
C LEU A 13 40.63 -22.50 -3.04
N GLY A 14 41.42 -22.92 -2.06
CA GLY A 14 41.10 -22.76 -0.63
C GLY A 14 41.03 -21.29 -0.24
N GLU A 15 42.05 -20.49 -0.58
CA GLU A 15 42.07 -19.05 -0.31
C GLU A 15 40.90 -18.30 -1.00
N LEU A 16 40.59 -18.64 -2.26
CA LEU A 16 39.46 -18.08 -2.99
C LEU A 16 38.12 -18.41 -2.30
N LEU A 17 37.95 -19.67 -1.88
CA LEU A 17 36.75 -20.12 -1.16
C LEU A 17 36.60 -19.38 0.16
N SER A 18 37.65 -19.30 0.98
CA SER A 18 37.62 -18.60 2.28
C SER A 18 37.36 -17.10 2.12
N LYS A 19 37.86 -16.47 1.04
CA LYS A 19 37.53 -15.07 0.73
C LYS A 19 36.06 -14.92 0.32
N GLY A 20 35.55 -15.82 -0.51
CA GLY A 20 34.15 -15.85 -0.94
C GLY A 20 33.17 -16.06 0.23
N GLN A 21 33.47 -17.02 1.11
CA GLN A 21 32.66 -17.29 2.31
C GLN A 21 32.60 -16.07 3.23
N ARG A 22 33.74 -15.43 3.53
CA ARG A 22 33.76 -14.21 4.34
C ARG A 22 32.91 -13.11 3.72
N HIS A 23 33.06 -12.86 2.41
CA HIS A 23 32.28 -11.87 1.69
C HIS A 23 30.77 -12.16 1.74
N TYR A 24 30.38 -13.42 1.55
CA TYR A 24 28.99 -13.83 1.69
C TYR A 24 28.46 -13.62 3.11
N LEU A 25 29.22 -13.98 4.14
CA LEU A 25 28.84 -13.77 5.54
C LEU A 25 28.66 -12.28 5.85
N TYR A 26 29.53 -11.40 5.34
CA TYR A 26 29.37 -9.94 5.46
C TYR A 26 28.02 -9.48 4.91
N HIS A 27 27.68 -9.89 3.68
CA HIS A 27 26.40 -9.53 3.06
C HIS A 27 25.20 -10.12 3.80
N LEU A 28 25.33 -11.36 4.27
CA LEU A 28 24.28 -12.05 5.00
C LEU A 28 23.92 -11.32 6.30
N VAL A 29 24.92 -10.98 7.12
CA VAL A 29 24.67 -10.27 8.39
C VAL A 29 24.27 -8.81 8.17
N GLU A 30 24.78 -8.15 7.12
CA GLU A 30 24.35 -6.79 6.79
C GLU A 30 22.87 -6.76 6.38
N SER A 31 22.45 -7.66 5.48
CA SER A 31 21.03 -7.77 5.09
C SER A 31 20.14 -8.08 6.28
N ALA A 32 20.53 -9.05 7.11
CA ALA A 32 19.70 -9.51 8.22
C ALA A 32 19.48 -8.43 9.30
N PHE A 33 20.44 -7.53 9.52
CA PHE A 33 20.42 -6.60 10.65
C PHE A 33 20.48 -5.11 10.27
N ASP A 34 20.38 -4.75 8.99
CA ASP A 34 20.15 -3.37 8.57
C ASP A 34 18.66 -3.07 8.36
N PHE A 35 18.07 -2.32 9.29
CA PHE A 35 16.66 -1.95 9.25
C PHE A 35 16.39 -0.56 8.66
N SER A 36 17.40 0.06 8.04
CA SER A 36 17.31 1.41 7.47
C SER A 36 16.15 1.55 6.47
N ALA A 37 15.92 0.55 5.63
CA ALA A 37 14.83 0.53 4.65
C ALA A 37 13.45 0.53 5.30
N ILE A 38 13.27 -0.16 6.43
CA ILE A 38 12.00 -0.18 7.19
C ILE A 38 11.70 1.23 7.72
N VAL A 39 12.68 1.88 8.34
CA VAL A 39 12.53 3.25 8.87
C VAL A 39 12.21 4.23 7.74
N SER A 40 12.90 4.12 6.60
CA SER A 40 12.65 4.95 5.43
C SER A 40 11.22 4.77 4.90
N GLN A 41 10.75 3.53 4.75
CA GLN A 41 9.39 3.25 4.28
C GLN A 41 8.33 3.79 5.25
N LEU A 42 8.53 3.63 6.57
CA LEU A 42 7.61 4.13 7.59
C LEU A 42 7.53 5.66 7.61
N ALA A 43 8.65 6.36 7.35
CA ALA A 43 8.69 7.82 7.28
C ALA A 43 7.88 8.37 6.09
N GLN A 44 7.74 7.61 5.00
CA GLN A 44 6.97 7.99 3.81
C GLN A 44 5.45 8.04 4.06
N ARG A 45 4.96 7.61 5.24
CA ARG A 45 3.54 7.69 5.62
C ARG A 45 2.96 9.10 5.54
N ASN A 46 3.80 10.12 5.72
CA ASN A 46 3.41 11.54 5.70
C ASN A 46 3.33 12.12 4.29
N SER A 47 3.54 11.32 3.24
CA SER A 47 3.42 11.78 1.85
C SER A 47 2.01 12.29 1.52
N ASP A 48 1.90 13.21 0.57
CA ASP A 48 0.63 13.83 0.15
C ASP A 48 -0.45 12.82 -0.29
N LYS A 49 -0.02 11.64 -0.74
CA LYS A 49 -0.90 10.53 -1.13
C LYS A 49 -1.59 9.87 0.06
N LEU A 50 -0.97 9.89 1.25
CA LEU A 50 -1.42 9.19 2.45
C LEU A 50 -1.90 10.14 3.56
N SER A 51 -1.42 11.38 3.58
CA SER A 51 -1.74 12.43 4.59
C SER A 51 -3.23 12.80 4.70
N LYS A 52 -4.07 12.33 3.76
CA LYS A 52 -5.52 12.53 3.77
C LYS A 52 -6.30 11.46 4.56
N THR A 53 -5.63 10.46 5.14
CA THR A 53 -6.27 9.38 5.89
C THR A 53 -6.04 9.54 7.39
N GLU A 54 -7.06 10.01 8.11
CA GLU A 54 -7.10 10.04 9.57
C GLU A 54 -8.21 9.08 10.02
N PHE A 55 -7.86 8.02 10.74
CA PHE A 55 -8.82 7.06 11.30
C PHE A 55 -9.46 7.61 12.59
N GLU A 56 -10.68 7.16 12.90
CA GLU A 56 -11.34 7.52 14.17
C GLU A 56 -10.62 6.89 15.37
N ASP A 57 -10.25 5.61 15.21
CA ASP A 57 -9.57 4.86 16.25
C ASP A 57 -8.14 5.38 16.50
N GLU A 58 -7.78 5.56 17.77
CA GLU A 58 -6.44 5.98 18.18
C GLU A 58 -5.39 4.89 17.91
N SER A 59 -5.74 3.61 18.07
CA SER A 59 -4.81 2.51 17.78
C SER A 59 -4.39 2.53 16.32
N MET A 60 -5.35 2.75 15.41
CA MET A 60 -5.10 2.85 13.97
C MET A 60 -4.28 4.09 13.60
N ARG A 61 -4.42 5.20 14.34
CA ARG A 61 -3.65 6.44 14.13
C ARG A 61 -2.20 6.32 14.58
N SER A 62 -1.98 5.63 15.70
CA SER A 62 -0.65 5.50 16.32
C SER A 62 0.14 4.28 15.83
N ALA A 63 -0.49 3.26 15.22
CA ALA A 63 0.15 2.00 14.84
C ALA A 63 1.49 2.15 14.11
N LEU A 64 1.52 2.93 13.01
CA LEU A 64 2.75 3.11 12.23
C LEU A 64 3.80 3.98 12.96
N GLN A 65 3.37 4.92 13.80
CA GLN A 65 4.28 5.73 14.62
C GLN A 65 4.95 4.89 15.69
N ASN A 66 4.20 3.97 16.31
CA ASN A 66 4.71 3.04 17.31
C ASN A 66 5.75 2.10 16.68
N ILE A 67 5.44 1.51 15.52
CA ILE A 67 6.38 0.65 14.78
C ILE A 67 7.64 1.44 14.39
N GLU A 68 7.51 2.63 13.81
CA GLU A 68 8.67 3.47 13.47
C GLU A 68 9.52 3.81 14.69
N SER A 69 8.89 4.16 15.81
CA SER A 69 9.58 4.48 17.07
C SER A 69 10.41 3.28 17.57
N ARG A 70 9.87 2.06 17.48
CA ARG A 70 10.60 0.83 17.84
C ARG A 70 11.88 0.67 17.01
N PHE A 71 11.77 0.75 15.68
CA PHE A 71 12.93 0.57 14.80
C PHE A 71 13.94 1.72 14.89
N THR A 72 13.46 2.96 15.04
CA THR A 72 14.34 4.13 15.15
C THR A 72 15.20 4.09 16.42
N LYS A 73 14.64 3.61 17.55
CA LYS A 73 15.37 3.41 18.80
C LYS A 73 16.49 2.37 18.69
N GLU A 74 16.36 1.41 17.78
CA GLU A 74 17.35 0.36 17.54
C GLU A 74 18.44 0.74 16.54
N LYS A 75 18.41 1.95 15.96
CA LYS A 75 19.38 2.35 14.91
C LYS A 75 20.83 2.22 15.37
N GLU A 76 21.20 2.85 16.49
CA GLU A 76 22.57 2.76 16.99
C GLU A 76 22.94 1.34 17.45
N ASN A 77 21.96 0.61 18.01
CA ASN A 77 22.18 -0.74 18.50
C ASN A 77 22.49 -1.71 17.35
N THR A 78 21.72 -1.65 16.27
CA THR A 78 21.94 -2.44 15.07
C THR A 78 23.28 -2.09 14.41
N GLU A 79 23.63 -0.81 14.27
CA GLU A 79 24.94 -0.39 13.74
C GLU A 79 26.12 -0.91 14.58
N ARG A 80 26.02 -0.85 15.91
CA ARG A 80 27.05 -1.41 16.82
C ARG A 80 27.11 -2.93 16.71
N PHE A 81 25.95 -3.59 16.64
CA PHE A 81 25.86 -5.04 16.52
C PHE A 81 26.49 -5.55 15.22
N ARG A 82 26.16 -4.94 14.08
CA ARG A 82 26.76 -5.31 12.78
C ARG A 82 28.27 -5.13 12.77
N ARG A 83 28.79 -4.04 13.34
CA ARG A 83 30.24 -3.85 13.52
C ARG A 83 30.90 -4.96 14.34
N GLN A 84 30.24 -5.48 15.38
CA GLN A 84 30.74 -6.61 16.15
C GLN A 84 30.78 -7.89 15.30
N LEU A 85 29.71 -8.20 14.57
CA LEU A 85 29.66 -9.37 13.68
C LEU A 85 30.75 -9.29 12.61
N PHE A 86 30.96 -8.12 12.02
CA PHE A 86 32.01 -7.87 11.05
C PHE A 86 33.42 -8.11 11.61
N GLY A 87 33.65 -7.72 12.86
CA GLY A 87 34.90 -8.01 13.57
C GLY A 87 35.12 -9.52 13.75
N LEU A 88 34.08 -10.25 14.18
CA LEU A 88 34.14 -11.70 14.38
C LEU A 88 34.34 -12.47 13.07
N ILE A 89 33.72 -12.03 11.98
CA ILE A 89 33.95 -12.57 10.63
C ILE A 89 35.41 -12.33 10.20
N GLN A 90 35.95 -11.14 10.45
CA GLN A 90 37.32 -10.78 10.07
C GLN A 90 38.36 -11.58 10.85
N GLN A 91 38.11 -11.80 12.15
CA GLN A 91 38.99 -12.52 13.06
C GLN A 91 38.93 -14.04 12.88
N ALA A 92 37.98 -14.55 12.08
CA ALA A 92 37.74 -15.97 11.90
C ALA A 92 37.50 -16.69 13.24
N GLU A 93 36.52 -16.20 14.00
CA GLU A 93 36.08 -16.76 15.30
C GLU A 93 34.65 -17.39 15.17
N PRO A 94 34.50 -18.57 14.51
CA PRO A 94 33.19 -19.15 14.22
C PRO A 94 32.28 -19.38 15.44
N PRO A 95 32.76 -19.94 16.57
CA PRO A 95 31.88 -20.19 17.72
C PRO A 95 31.27 -18.90 18.29
N GLN A 96 32.09 -17.87 18.45
CA GLN A 96 31.69 -16.57 18.98
C GLN A 96 30.80 -15.83 18.00
N LEU A 97 31.06 -15.94 16.69
CA LEU A 97 30.19 -15.39 15.64
C LEU A 97 28.78 -16.00 15.73
N ILE A 98 28.70 -17.34 15.77
CA ILE A 98 27.41 -18.06 15.85
C ILE A 98 26.67 -17.67 17.12
N GLU A 99 27.33 -17.72 18.28
CA GLU A 99 26.72 -17.34 19.57
C GLU A 99 26.21 -15.89 19.54
N ARG A 100 26.99 -14.98 18.94
CA ARG A 100 26.62 -13.57 18.86
C ARG A 100 25.44 -13.35 17.93
N ILE A 101 25.38 -14.05 16.80
CA ILE A 101 24.24 -14.05 15.89
C ILE A 101 23.00 -14.59 16.59
N GLU A 102 23.07 -15.75 17.26
CA GLU A 102 21.92 -16.35 17.95
C GLU A 102 21.31 -15.42 19.01
N LYS A 103 22.18 -14.79 19.84
CA LYS A 103 21.74 -13.80 20.84
C LYS A 103 21.09 -12.58 20.21
N GLY A 104 21.67 -12.05 19.14
CA GLY A 104 21.12 -10.91 18.40
C GLY A 104 19.80 -11.26 17.71
N SER A 105 19.73 -12.42 17.06
CA SER A 105 18.52 -12.92 16.43
C SER A 105 17.39 -13.08 17.42
N ALA A 106 17.63 -13.73 18.57
CA ALA A 106 16.60 -13.87 19.61
C ALA A 106 16.09 -12.51 20.14
N TYR A 107 16.96 -11.50 20.22
CA TYR A 107 16.58 -10.14 20.60
C TYR A 107 15.69 -9.48 19.54
N TYR A 108 16.14 -9.45 18.28
CA TYR A 108 15.40 -8.79 17.21
C TYR A 108 14.15 -9.56 16.76
N THR A 109 14.10 -10.88 16.89
CA THR A 109 12.88 -11.68 16.65
C THR A 109 11.71 -11.11 17.47
N LYS A 110 11.91 -10.79 18.76
CA LYS A 110 10.86 -10.20 19.61
C LYS A 110 10.41 -8.81 19.16
N LEU A 111 11.36 -7.98 18.70
CA LEU A 111 11.08 -6.65 18.13
C LEU A 111 10.18 -6.77 16.89
N PHE A 112 10.50 -7.72 16.01
CA PHE A 112 9.74 -7.98 14.79
C PHE A 112 8.39 -8.62 15.08
N GLU A 113 8.30 -9.60 15.97
CA GLU A 113 7.02 -10.22 16.35
C GLU A 113 6.04 -9.14 16.85
N SER A 114 6.48 -8.28 17.76
CA SER A 114 5.66 -7.18 18.29
C SER A 114 5.20 -6.21 17.19
N SER A 115 6.10 -5.87 16.27
CA SER A 115 5.83 -4.92 15.18
C SER A 115 4.92 -5.51 14.10
N LEU A 116 5.13 -6.78 13.77
CA LEU A 116 4.29 -7.54 12.84
C LEU A 116 2.89 -7.72 13.43
N THR A 117 2.76 -8.06 14.72
CA THR A 117 1.46 -8.14 15.37
C THR A 117 0.66 -6.85 15.25
N GLU A 118 1.27 -5.71 15.59
CA GLU A 118 0.59 -4.40 15.46
C GLU A 118 0.25 -4.05 14.00
N LEU A 119 1.15 -4.33 13.06
CA LEU A 119 0.90 -4.10 11.64
C LEU A 119 -0.25 -4.95 11.11
N PHE A 120 -0.30 -6.23 11.46
CA PHE A 120 -1.32 -7.16 10.97
C PHE A 120 -2.69 -6.85 11.54
N THR A 121 -2.76 -6.49 12.82
CA THR A 121 -3.97 -5.96 13.43
C THR A 121 -4.47 -4.75 12.64
N HIS A 122 -3.60 -3.77 12.36
CA HIS A 122 -3.97 -2.58 11.58
C HIS A 122 -4.41 -2.92 10.14
N ILE A 123 -3.70 -3.81 9.46
CA ILE A 123 -4.07 -4.29 8.12
C ILE A 123 -5.48 -4.88 8.14
N ALA A 124 -5.77 -5.74 9.12
CA ALA A 124 -7.07 -6.39 9.25
C ALA A 124 -8.18 -5.37 9.52
N GLU A 125 -7.95 -4.38 10.39
CA GLU A 125 -8.89 -3.27 10.63
C GLU A 125 -9.12 -2.43 9.37
N VAL A 126 -8.06 -2.07 8.64
CA VAL A 126 -8.15 -1.27 7.40
C VAL A 126 -8.92 -1.98 6.29
N LYS A 127 -8.81 -3.33 6.20
CA LYS A 127 -9.56 -4.15 5.24
C LYS A 127 -11.08 -4.08 5.46
N GLN A 128 -11.54 -3.80 6.67
CA GLN A 128 -12.96 -3.64 6.97
C GLN A 128 -13.56 -2.35 6.37
N PHE A 129 -12.73 -1.39 6.00
CA PHE A 129 -13.19 -0.09 5.52
C PHE A 129 -13.11 0.06 4.00
N THR A 130 -14.08 0.80 3.46
CA THR A 130 -14.05 1.18 2.04
C THR A 130 -13.14 2.40 1.78
N LYS A 131 -12.64 2.53 0.54
CA LYS A 131 -11.77 3.65 0.10
C LYS A 131 -10.42 3.73 0.83
N THR A 132 -9.85 2.56 1.16
CA THR A 132 -8.55 2.41 1.83
C THR A 132 -7.48 1.77 0.95
N LYS A 133 -7.76 1.37 -0.29
CA LYS A 133 -6.85 0.61 -1.17
C LYS A 133 -5.41 1.16 -1.22
N THR A 134 -5.23 2.46 -1.44
CA THR A 134 -3.90 3.09 -1.48
C THR A 134 -3.16 2.96 -0.15
N TYR A 135 -3.87 3.18 0.96
CA TYR A 135 -3.30 3.04 2.30
C TYR A 135 -3.00 1.57 2.63
N LEU A 136 -3.89 0.65 2.26
CA LEU A 136 -3.68 -0.78 2.43
C LEU A 136 -2.46 -1.27 1.64
N ASN A 137 -2.29 -0.84 0.39
CA ASN A 137 -1.10 -1.18 -0.39
C ASN A 137 0.19 -0.72 0.30
N PHE A 138 0.20 0.49 0.86
CA PHE A 138 1.33 0.99 1.64
C PHE A 138 1.61 0.13 2.88
N LEU A 139 0.58 -0.32 3.60
CA LEU A 139 0.77 -1.27 4.71
C LEU A 139 1.35 -2.61 4.24
N LEU A 140 0.92 -3.11 3.07
CA LEU A 140 1.43 -4.35 2.50
C LEU A 140 2.89 -4.24 2.04
N GLU A 141 3.34 -3.07 1.59
CA GLU A 141 4.76 -2.81 1.32
C GLU A 141 5.59 -2.89 2.61
N ILE A 142 5.07 -2.36 3.73
CA ILE A 142 5.72 -2.48 5.04
C ILE A 142 5.74 -3.95 5.50
N ASP A 143 4.64 -4.70 5.30
CA ASP A 143 4.59 -6.15 5.59
C ASP A 143 5.71 -6.90 4.86
N GLN A 144 5.85 -6.67 3.55
CA GLN A 144 6.90 -7.32 2.77
C GLN A 144 8.30 -7.05 3.32
N LEU A 145 8.61 -5.80 3.69
CA LEU A 145 9.89 -5.45 4.29
C LEU A 145 10.09 -6.10 5.66
N LEU A 146 9.10 -6.02 6.55
CA LEU A 146 9.19 -6.62 7.88
C LEU A 146 9.34 -8.14 7.82
N MET A 147 8.54 -8.81 6.98
CA MET A 147 8.59 -10.27 6.84
C MET A 147 9.90 -10.75 6.20
N LYS A 148 10.46 -9.98 5.26
CA LYS A 148 11.79 -10.28 4.70
C LYS A 148 12.85 -10.29 5.79
N HIS A 149 12.97 -9.21 6.57
CA HIS A 149 13.98 -9.16 7.64
C HIS A 149 13.67 -10.16 8.76
N PHE A 150 12.40 -10.40 9.09
CA PHE A 150 12.03 -11.42 10.05
C PHE A 150 12.51 -12.82 9.60
N MET A 151 12.39 -13.15 8.32
CA MET A 151 12.95 -14.39 7.77
C MET A 151 14.48 -14.42 7.87
N GLU A 152 15.15 -13.35 7.46
CA GLU A 152 16.62 -13.27 7.49
C GLU A 152 17.15 -13.43 8.92
N ILE A 153 16.57 -12.75 9.91
CA ILE A 153 16.98 -12.83 11.33
C ILE A 153 16.79 -14.23 11.90
N ASN A 154 15.71 -14.92 11.54
CA ASN A 154 15.45 -16.27 12.07
C ASN A 154 16.27 -17.37 11.35
N THR A 155 16.82 -17.08 10.17
CA THR A 155 17.56 -18.06 9.36
C THR A 155 19.08 -17.81 9.35
N VAL A 156 19.54 -16.60 9.71
CA VAL A 156 20.96 -16.21 9.58
C VAL A 156 21.91 -17.09 10.37
N SER A 157 21.55 -17.56 11.58
CA SER A 157 22.40 -18.50 12.34
C SER A 157 22.56 -19.83 11.61
N TYR A 158 21.47 -20.39 11.09
CA TYR A 158 21.48 -21.63 10.32
C TYR A 158 22.33 -21.49 9.04
N ILE A 159 22.09 -20.44 8.26
CA ILE A 159 22.84 -20.19 7.02
C ILE A 159 24.34 -19.97 7.32
N THR A 160 24.66 -19.26 8.40
CA THR A 160 26.05 -19.05 8.82
C THR A 160 26.75 -20.37 9.14
N LYS A 161 26.08 -21.28 9.88
CA LYS A 161 26.61 -22.63 10.15
C LYS A 161 26.85 -23.41 8.85
N CYS A 162 25.88 -23.42 7.93
CA CYS A 162 26.05 -24.08 6.64
C CYS A 162 27.26 -23.58 5.86
N VAL A 163 27.46 -22.26 5.81
CA VAL A 163 28.59 -21.64 5.10
C VAL A 163 29.93 -22.02 5.75
N LEU A 164 30.00 -22.03 7.08
CA LEU A 164 31.22 -22.37 7.82
C LEU A 164 31.56 -23.85 7.73
N ASP A 165 30.55 -24.72 7.77
CA ASP A 165 30.70 -26.17 7.70
C ASP A 165 30.82 -26.70 6.27
N GLY A 166 30.58 -25.85 5.25
CA GLY A 166 30.61 -26.24 3.84
C GLY A 166 29.44 -27.14 3.43
N THR A 167 28.29 -27.01 4.10
CA THR A 167 27.08 -27.80 3.83
C THR A 167 26.05 -27.01 3.02
N GLU A 168 25.16 -27.72 2.33
CA GLU A 168 24.09 -27.10 1.56
C GLU A 168 23.01 -26.48 2.47
N ILE A 169 22.40 -25.38 2.00
CA ILE A 169 21.33 -24.69 2.71
C ILE A 169 19.99 -25.36 2.35
N ASP A 170 19.40 -26.02 3.34
CA ASP A 170 18.05 -26.58 3.24
C ASP A 170 16.99 -25.54 3.59
N LYS A 171 16.20 -25.14 2.58
CA LYS A 171 15.09 -24.20 2.71
C LYS A 171 13.87 -24.77 3.42
N THR A 172 13.88 -26.06 3.72
CA THR A 172 12.83 -26.75 4.49
C THR A 172 13.18 -26.94 5.97
N SER A 173 14.31 -26.40 6.42
CA SER A 173 14.74 -26.45 7.82
C SER A 173 13.75 -25.81 8.78
N ASP A 174 13.83 -26.21 10.06
CA ASP A 174 12.97 -25.72 11.14
C ASP A 174 12.97 -24.18 11.27
N ALA A 175 14.09 -23.54 10.94
CA ALA A 175 14.21 -22.08 10.92
C ALA A 175 13.23 -21.43 9.92
N HIS A 176 13.10 -22.01 8.73
CA HIS A 176 12.14 -21.54 7.72
C HIS A 176 10.69 -21.90 8.09
N ALA A 177 10.47 -23.11 8.64
CA ALA A 177 9.15 -23.55 9.08
C ALA A 177 8.56 -22.65 10.17
N THR A 178 9.38 -22.22 11.13
CA THR A 178 8.97 -21.34 12.24
C THR A 178 8.39 -20.01 11.74
N VAL A 179 9.06 -19.37 10.78
CA VAL A 179 8.60 -18.10 10.18
C VAL A 179 7.26 -18.26 9.47
N LYS A 180 7.08 -19.37 8.74
CA LYS A 180 5.83 -19.69 8.05
C LYS A 180 4.67 -19.89 9.04
N THR A 181 4.90 -20.66 10.09
CA THR A 181 3.90 -20.92 11.14
C THR A 181 3.51 -19.63 11.86
N PHE A 182 4.48 -18.78 12.20
CA PHE A 182 4.23 -17.47 12.80
C PHE A 182 3.34 -16.61 11.88
N ARG A 183 3.65 -16.52 10.59
CA ARG A 183 2.87 -15.75 9.61
C ARG A 183 1.43 -16.23 9.51
N GLN A 184 1.20 -17.54 9.46
CA GLN A 184 -0.12 -18.15 9.37
C GLN A 184 -0.96 -17.86 10.62
N LYS A 185 -0.38 -18.07 11.80
CA LYS A 185 -1.03 -17.74 13.07
C LYS A 185 -1.39 -16.26 13.14
N LEU A 186 -0.46 -15.39 12.76
CA LEU A 186 -0.65 -13.96 12.80
C LEU A 186 -1.81 -13.48 11.91
N LEU A 187 -1.96 -14.06 10.71
CA LEU A 187 -3.10 -13.77 9.84
C LEU A 187 -4.41 -14.16 10.52
N ALA A 188 -4.51 -15.40 11.01
CA ALA A 188 -5.72 -15.90 11.66
C ALA A 188 -6.11 -15.05 12.88
N ASP A 189 -5.15 -14.75 13.75
CA ASP A 189 -5.37 -13.95 14.96
C ASP A 189 -5.82 -12.52 14.61
N SER A 190 -5.22 -11.91 13.59
CA SER A 190 -5.57 -10.55 13.16
C SER A 190 -6.94 -10.47 12.49
N GLU A 191 -7.33 -11.49 11.71
CA GLU A 191 -8.64 -11.56 11.07
C GLU A 191 -9.74 -11.75 12.12
N ALA A 192 -9.54 -12.67 13.07
CA ALA A 192 -10.46 -12.88 14.18
C ALA A 192 -10.65 -11.61 15.04
N PHE A 193 -9.56 -10.89 15.32
CA PHE A 193 -9.62 -9.60 16.03
C PHE A 193 -10.44 -8.55 15.27
N ALA A 194 -10.24 -8.43 13.96
CA ALA A 194 -10.93 -7.45 13.14
C ALA A 194 -12.43 -7.76 12.99
N GLU A 195 -12.82 -9.04 12.93
CA GLU A 195 -14.23 -9.45 12.90
C GLU A 195 -14.97 -9.03 14.17
N ASP A 196 -14.38 -9.28 15.34
CA ASP A 196 -14.95 -8.87 16.63
C ASP A 196 -15.12 -7.34 16.69
N LYS A 197 -14.09 -6.60 16.26
CA LYS A 197 -14.09 -5.13 16.30
C LYS A 197 -14.97 -4.48 15.22
N ALA A 198 -15.15 -5.09 14.04
CA ALA A 198 -15.97 -4.54 12.95
C ALA A 198 -17.43 -4.32 13.36
N SER A 199 -17.93 -5.09 14.33
CA SER A 199 -19.26 -4.92 14.94
C SER A 199 -19.45 -3.57 15.67
N SER A 200 -18.35 -2.89 16.02
CA SER A 200 -18.36 -1.69 16.87
C SER A 200 -18.22 -0.35 16.12
N SER A 201 -17.77 -0.35 14.86
CA SER A 201 -17.56 0.89 14.10
C SER A 201 -18.83 1.37 13.40
N LYS A 202 -19.20 2.64 13.63
CA LYS A 202 -20.40 3.26 13.04
C LYS A 202 -20.20 3.78 11.60
N LEU A 203 -18.98 3.80 11.07
CA LEU A 203 -18.66 4.38 9.76
C LEU A 203 -18.07 3.38 8.78
N LYS A 204 -18.69 3.29 7.58
CA LYS A 204 -18.24 2.45 6.45
C LYS A 204 -16.80 2.73 5.97
N THR A 205 -16.24 3.87 6.32
CA THR A 205 -14.88 4.28 5.91
C THR A 205 -13.87 4.29 7.04
N GLY A 206 -14.28 4.19 8.32
CA GLY A 206 -13.38 4.28 9.48
C GLY A 206 -12.61 5.59 9.67
N LYS A 207 -12.67 6.50 8.68
CA LYS A 207 -12.02 7.81 8.70
C LYS A 207 -12.80 8.81 9.54
N LYS A 208 -12.07 9.57 10.36
CA LYS A 208 -12.61 10.72 11.08
C LYS A 208 -13.17 11.71 10.09
N ARG A 209 -14.39 12.17 10.34
CA ARG A 209 -14.95 13.29 9.57
C ARG A 209 -14.09 14.52 9.86
N LYS A 210 -13.27 14.95 8.89
CA LYS A 210 -12.62 16.26 8.98
C LYS A 210 -13.73 17.30 9.18
N GLY A 211 -13.64 18.05 10.27
CA GLY A 211 -14.48 19.21 10.56
C GLY A 211 -14.21 20.36 9.60
N THR A 212 -14.19 20.12 8.29
CA THR A 212 -14.60 21.16 7.36
C THR A 212 -16.12 21.15 7.47
N GLY A 213 -16.69 22.21 8.05
CA GLY A 213 -18.12 22.35 8.30
C GLY A 213 -18.91 21.68 7.19
N LYS A 214 -19.86 20.83 7.59
CA LYS A 214 -20.75 20.07 6.71
C LYS A 214 -21.20 21.00 5.58
N LYS A 215 -20.51 21.04 4.43
CA LYS A 215 -20.99 21.82 3.29
C LYS A 215 -22.34 21.21 3.02
N VAL A 216 -23.38 21.99 3.29
CA VAL A 216 -24.75 21.49 3.31
C VAL A 216 -24.95 20.79 1.98
N LYS A 217 -25.48 19.56 1.99
CA LYS A 217 -25.69 18.75 0.79
C LYS A 217 -26.51 19.60 -0.20
N GLY A 218 -25.85 20.27 -1.14
CA GLY A 218 -26.43 21.42 -1.87
C GLY A 218 -25.41 22.50 -2.25
N GLU A 219 -24.52 22.91 -1.35
CA GLU A 219 -23.54 24.00 -1.60
C GLU A 219 -22.56 23.69 -2.73
N THR A 220 -22.12 22.44 -2.85
CA THR A 220 -21.23 22.03 -3.94
C THR A 220 -21.91 22.18 -5.31
N TYR A 221 -23.23 21.95 -5.39
CA TYR A 221 -24.01 22.11 -6.62
C TYR A 221 -24.29 23.59 -6.90
N LYS A 222 -24.58 24.41 -5.88
CA LYS A 222 -24.77 25.87 -6.02
C LYS A 222 -23.55 26.55 -6.64
N VAL A 223 -22.34 26.22 -6.16
CA VAL A 223 -21.10 26.76 -6.74
C VAL A 223 -20.90 26.30 -8.19
N SER A 224 -21.26 25.06 -8.55
CA SER A 224 -21.25 24.64 -9.96
C SER A 224 -22.26 25.46 -10.79
N LEU A 225 -23.47 25.64 -10.24
CA LEU A 225 -24.57 26.31 -10.91
C LEU A 225 -24.25 27.77 -11.22
N GLU A 226 -23.66 28.50 -10.26
CA GLU A 226 -23.22 29.88 -10.46
C GLU A 226 -22.20 29.97 -11.60
N LEU A 227 -21.20 29.09 -11.61
CA LEU A 227 -20.19 29.09 -12.68
C LEU A 227 -20.76 28.68 -14.04
N PHE A 228 -21.72 27.75 -14.08
CA PHE A 228 -22.42 27.40 -15.32
C PHE A 228 -23.28 28.57 -15.84
N LYS A 229 -23.92 29.33 -14.95
CA LYS A 229 -24.66 30.56 -15.33
C LYS A 229 -23.75 31.70 -15.81
N GLU A 230 -22.48 31.66 -15.43
CA GLU A 230 -21.43 32.53 -15.97
C GLU A 230 -20.84 31.99 -17.29
N GLU A 231 -21.45 30.98 -17.92
CA GLU A 231 -21.02 30.37 -19.19
C GLU A 231 -19.63 29.70 -19.15
N TRP A 232 -19.17 29.28 -17.97
CA TRP A 232 -17.92 28.51 -17.85
C TRP A 232 -18.10 27.09 -18.37
N THR A 233 -17.06 26.57 -19.05
CA THR A 233 -17.07 25.18 -19.53
C THR A 233 -16.82 24.18 -18.40
N ILE A 234 -17.13 22.91 -18.65
CA ILE A 234 -16.91 21.81 -17.69
C ILE A 234 -15.43 21.71 -17.29
N GLU A 235 -14.53 21.86 -18.26
CA GLU A 235 -13.08 21.83 -18.06
C GLU A 235 -12.61 22.99 -17.19
N GLN A 236 -13.08 24.21 -17.46
CA GLN A 236 -12.71 25.39 -16.69
C GLN A 236 -13.23 25.32 -15.25
N ILE A 237 -14.43 24.80 -15.05
CA ILE A 237 -15.01 24.61 -13.71
C ILE A 237 -14.26 23.51 -12.95
N ALA A 238 -13.88 22.43 -13.63
CA ALA A 238 -13.09 21.34 -13.06
C ALA A 238 -11.74 21.88 -12.56
N GLU A 239 -11.05 22.67 -13.38
CA GLU A 239 -9.78 23.31 -13.04
C GLU A 239 -9.93 24.32 -11.89
N LYS A 240 -10.84 25.30 -12.01
CA LYS A 240 -11.07 26.34 -11.00
C LYS A 240 -11.41 25.77 -9.62
N ARG A 241 -12.02 24.59 -9.58
CA ARG A 241 -12.47 23.95 -8.33
C ARG A 241 -11.58 22.80 -7.88
N GLY A 242 -10.53 22.45 -8.62
CA GLY A 242 -9.69 21.29 -8.33
C GLY A 242 -10.49 19.97 -8.29
N MET A 243 -11.47 19.82 -9.18
CA MET A 243 -12.33 18.63 -9.30
C MET A 243 -12.07 17.92 -10.62
N SER A 244 -12.49 16.65 -10.76
CA SER A 244 -12.48 15.99 -12.07
C SER A 244 -13.64 16.47 -12.93
N GLU A 245 -13.44 16.53 -14.25
CA GLU A 245 -14.51 16.81 -15.23
C GLU A 245 -15.71 15.89 -15.03
N SER A 246 -15.47 14.59 -14.80
CA SER A 246 -16.53 13.62 -14.51
C SER A 246 -17.38 13.95 -13.27
N THR A 247 -16.82 14.66 -12.29
CA THR A 247 -17.58 15.13 -11.12
C THR A 247 -18.41 16.37 -11.46
N ILE A 248 -17.88 17.26 -12.30
CA ILE A 248 -18.58 18.45 -12.79
C ILE A 248 -19.72 18.07 -13.75
N GLU A 249 -19.50 17.13 -14.66
CA GLU A 249 -20.54 16.51 -15.49
C GLU A 249 -21.66 15.89 -14.63
N GLY A 250 -21.28 15.24 -13.51
CA GLY A 250 -22.24 14.71 -12.54
C GLY A 250 -23.06 15.80 -11.85
N HIS A 251 -22.47 16.96 -11.58
CA HIS A 251 -23.21 18.11 -11.07
C HIS A 251 -24.16 18.68 -12.13
N ALA A 252 -23.72 18.83 -13.38
CA ALA A 252 -24.54 19.32 -14.49
C ALA A 252 -25.77 18.43 -14.70
N ALA A 253 -25.58 17.10 -14.77
CA ALA A 253 -26.69 16.15 -14.92
C ALA A 253 -27.72 16.27 -13.79
N LYS A 254 -27.27 16.47 -12.55
CA LYS A 254 -28.18 16.67 -11.43
C LYS A 254 -28.94 18.00 -11.54
N LEU A 255 -28.25 19.11 -11.80
CA LEU A 255 -28.86 20.44 -11.94
C LEU A 255 -29.87 20.49 -13.09
N ILE A 256 -29.62 19.76 -14.19
CA ILE A 256 -30.57 19.58 -15.28
C ILE A 256 -31.81 18.81 -14.84
N GLY A 257 -31.63 17.73 -14.07
CA GLY A 257 -32.74 16.94 -13.52
C GLY A 257 -33.58 17.72 -12.51
N ASP A 258 -32.95 18.58 -11.71
CA ASP A 258 -33.59 19.48 -10.75
C ASP A 258 -34.26 20.69 -11.46
N GLY A 259 -33.84 20.99 -12.70
CA GLY A 259 -34.40 22.03 -13.56
C GLY A 259 -33.74 23.40 -13.45
N ASP A 260 -32.59 23.46 -12.80
CA ASP A 260 -31.79 24.67 -12.63
C ASP A 260 -30.92 25.00 -13.86
N LEU A 261 -30.71 24.03 -14.76
CA LEU A 261 -29.97 24.16 -16.01
C LEU A 261 -30.68 23.46 -17.16
N GLU A 262 -30.49 23.97 -18.38
CA GLU A 262 -30.98 23.33 -19.60
C GLU A 262 -29.83 22.58 -20.29
N VAL A 263 -30.11 21.38 -20.80
CA VAL A 263 -29.09 20.53 -21.47
C VAL A 263 -28.47 21.20 -22.70
N SER A 264 -29.18 22.16 -23.30
CA SER A 264 -28.73 22.96 -24.44
C SER A 264 -27.47 23.78 -24.17
N HIS A 265 -27.16 24.08 -22.90
CA HIS A 265 -25.90 24.75 -22.52
C HIS A 265 -24.67 23.85 -22.72
N PHE A 266 -24.87 22.53 -22.80
CA PHE A 266 -23.79 21.54 -22.84
C PHE A 266 -23.68 20.83 -24.18
N MET A 267 -24.79 20.71 -24.91
CA MET A 267 -24.81 20.03 -26.19
C MET A 267 -25.99 20.47 -27.07
N PRO A 268 -25.83 20.46 -28.40
CA PRO A 268 -26.89 20.75 -29.34
C PRO A 268 -28.01 19.69 -29.35
N GLU A 269 -29.14 20.05 -29.97
CA GLU A 269 -30.37 19.26 -29.94
C GLU A 269 -30.25 17.94 -30.72
N ASP A 270 -29.45 17.91 -31.78
CA ASP A 270 -29.14 16.71 -32.57
C ASP A 270 -28.43 15.64 -31.72
N ILE A 271 -27.43 16.05 -30.94
CA ILE A 271 -26.72 15.17 -29.99
C ILE A 271 -27.68 14.69 -28.90
N THR A 272 -28.50 15.58 -28.36
CA THR A 272 -29.50 15.23 -27.34
C THR A 272 -30.49 14.17 -27.85
N LYS A 273 -30.96 14.30 -29.11
CA LYS A 273 -31.85 13.33 -29.77
C LYS A 273 -31.17 11.99 -30.02
N GLU A 274 -29.92 12.01 -30.48
CA GLU A 274 -29.12 10.81 -30.72
C GLU A 274 -28.98 9.98 -29.43
N ILE A 275 -28.59 10.63 -28.34
CA ILE A 275 -28.45 9.98 -27.02
C ILE A 275 -29.81 9.52 -26.48
N SER A 276 -30.86 10.32 -26.61
CA SER A 276 -32.21 9.96 -26.15
C SER A 276 -32.74 8.70 -26.83
N LYS A 277 -32.50 8.57 -28.15
CA LYS A 277 -32.87 7.38 -28.92
C LYS A 277 -32.12 6.16 -28.42
N ALA A 278 -30.81 6.28 -28.20
CA ALA A 278 -29.99 5.19 -27.68
C ALA A 278 -30.46 4.72 -26.29
N ILE A 279 -30.79 5.67 -25.40
CA ILE A 279 -31.35 5.37 -24.08
C ILE A 279 -32.69 4.62 -24.22
N ALA A 280 -33.61 5.09 -25.06
CA ALA A 280 -34.90 4.43 -25.26
C ALA A 280 -34.76 3.00 -25.82
N THR A 281 -33.80 2.77 -26.72
CA THR A 281 -33.53 1.43 -27.30
C THR A 281 -32.77 0.49 -26.36
N SER A 282 -32.30 0.98 -25.21
CA SER A 282 -31.46 0.20 -24.30
C SER A 282 -32.24 -0.72 -23.35
N ASP A 283 -33.58 -0.66 -23.36
CA ASP A 283 -34.49 -1.55 -22.61
C ASP A 283 -34.12 -1.68 -21.12
N GLY A 284 -33.82 -0.54 -20.47
CA GLY A 284 -33.47 -0.49 -19.05
C GLY A 284 -32.04 -0.91 -18.71
N LYS A 285 -31.19 -1.21 -19.70
CA LYS A 285 -29.75 -1.47 -19.47
C LYS A 285 -29.05 -0.22 -18.93
N GLY A 286 -28.08 -0.42 -18.04
CA GLY A 286 -27.37 0.66 -17.36
C GLY A 286 -26.59 1.57 -18.31
N ILE A 287 -26.25 2.79 -17.84
CA ILE A 287 -25.58 3.86 -18.60
C ILE A 287 -24.35 3.37 -19.38
N GLY A 288 -23.56 2.44 -18.81
CA GLY A 288 -22.39 1.88 -19.50
C GLY A 288 -22.72 1.12 -20.79
N SER A 289 -23.88 0.45 -20.84
CA SER A 289 -24.36 -0.22 -22.05
C SER A 289 -24.76 0.77 -23.13
N VAL A 290 -25.33 1.92 -22.75
CA VAL A 290 -25.73 2.98 -23.69
C VAL A 290 -24.51 3.66 -24.30
N VAL A 291 -23.50 3.96 -23.49
CA VAL A 291 -22.23 4.52 -23.99
C VAL A 291 -21.54 3.54 -24.94
N ALA A 292 -21.55 2.25 -24.63
CA ALA A 292 -20.99 1.20 -25.49
C ALA A 292 -21.75 1.08 -26.82
N SER A 293 -23.09 1.16 -26.84
CA SER A 293 -23.87 1.12 -28.08
C SER A 293 -23.68 2.34 -28.98
N LEU A 294 -23.17 3.44 -28.40
CA LEU A 294 -22.78 4.66 -29.11
C LEU A 294 -21.28 4.65 -29.49
N ASN A 295 -20.61 3.49 -29.41
CA ASN A 295 -19.18 3.31 -29.73
C ASN A 295 -18.25 4.27 -28.97
N GLY A 296 -18.63 4.69 -27.75
CA GLY A 296 -17.82 5.63 -26.96
C GLY A 296 -17.77 7.06 -27.52
N LYS A 297 -18.65 7.41 -28.46
CA LYS A 297 -18.76 8.75 -29.06
C LYS A 297 -19.07 9.85 -28.04
N PHE A 298 -19.70 9.49 -26.91
CA PHE A 298 -20.13 10.43 -25.86
C PHE A 298 -19.63 9.99 -24.49
N THR A 299 -19.41 10.97 -23.60
CA THR A 299 -18.99 10.71 -22.22
C THR A 299 -20.13 10.12 -21.39
N PHE A 300 -19.78 9.42 -20.31
CA PHE A 300 -20.77 8.99 -19.31
C PHE A 300 -21.55 10.17 -18.72
N GLY A 301 -20.91 11.34 -18.62
CA GLY A 301 -21.55 12.58 -18.18
C GLY A 301 -22.63 13.07 -19.14
N GLN A 302 -22.33 13.12 -20.43
CA GLN A 302 -23.29 13.54 -21.46
C GLN A 302 -24.52 12.63 -21.49
N VAL A 303 -24.34 11.31 -21.41
CA VAL A 303 -25.46 10.36 -21.33
C VAL A 303 -26.29 10.57 -20.05
N ARG A 304 -25.64 10.89 -18.91
CA ARG A 304 -26.34 11.23 -17.66
C ARG A 304 -27.15 12.52 -17.76
N MET A 305 -26.64 13.54 -18.44
CA MET A 305 -27.35 14.81 -18.63
C MET A 305 -28.64 14.60 -19.43
N VAL A 306 -28.57 13.85 -20.54
CA VAL A 306 -29.76 13.54 -21.35
C VAL A 306 -30.75 12.65 -20.61
N LEU A 307 -30.27 11.64 -19.87
CA LEU A 307 -31.12 10.81 -19.03
C LEU A 307 -31.87 11.64 -17.98
N ALA A 308 -31.23 12.66 -17.39
CA ALA A 308 -31.86 13.55 -16.42
C ALA A 308 -33.00 14.37 -17.05
N VAL A 309 -32.83 14.85 -18.30
CA VAL A 309 -33.90 15.52 -19.07
C VAL A 309 -35.09 14.59 -19.28
N MET A 310 -34.83 13.35 -19.71
CA MET A 310 -35.89 12.36 -19.95
C MET A 310 -36.65 12.06 -18.65
N GLN A 311 -35.95 11.90 -17.53
CA GLN A 311 -36.57 11.64 -16.23
C GLN A 311 -37.37 12.85 -15.70
N ARG A 312 -36.88 14.08 -15.89
CA ARG A 312 -37.60 15.32 -15.55
C ARG A 312 -38.89 15.45 -16.36
N THR A 313 -38.81 15.18 -17.67
CA THR A 313 -39.96 15.26 -18.58
C THR A 313 -41.05 14.24 -18.25
N THR A 314 -40.67 13.03 -17.85
CA THR A 314 -41.63 11.98 -17.42
C THR A 314 -42.26 12.28 -16.05
N LYS A 315 -41.55 12.96 -15.15
CA LYS A 315 -42.08 13.35 -13.82
C LYS A 315 -43.03 14.55 -13.86
N ASN A 316 -42.91 15.41 -14.88
CA ASN A 316 -43.73 16.61 -15.05
C ASN A 316 -44.97 16.37 -15.94
N LYS A 317 -45.18 15.13 -16.42
CA LYS A 317 -46.40 14.66 -17.10
C LYS A 317 -47.29 13.92 -16.12
#